data_AF-A0A6L7LDZ3-F1
#
_entry.id   AF-A0A6L7LDZ3-F1
#
_cell.length_a   1.000
_cell.length_b   1.000
_cell.length_c   1.000
_cell.angle_alpha   90.00
_cell.angle_beta   90.00
_cell.angle_gamma   90.00
#
_symmetry.space_group_name_H-M   'P 1'
#
loop_
_entity.id
_entity.type
_entity.pdbx_description
1 polymer ?
#
loop_
_entity_poly.entity_id
_entity_poly.type
_entity_poly.pdbx_seq_one_letter_code
_entity_poly.pdbx_strand_id
1 'polypeptide(L)' 'MAHFGLGSADTVDEIRVEWVNGETSVLTNVPADQHISIPSQ' A
#
# COMPACT_ATOMS: atom_id res chain seq x y z
N MET A 1 1.24 11.93 0.34
CA MET A 1 0.07 11.02 0.34
C MET A 1 -0.09 10.51 -1.07
N ALA A 2 -0.17 9.19 -1.25
CA ALA A 2 -0.48 8.57 -2.52
C ALA A 2 -1.96 8.16 -2.51
N HIS A 3 -2.64 8.33 -3.65
CA HIS A 3 -4.03 7.93 -3.80
C HIS A 3 -4.17 7.17 -5.11
N PHE A 4 -4.77 5.97 -5.04
CA PHE A 4 -4.93 5.06 -6.17
C PHE A 4 -6.42 4.81 -6.37
N GLY A 5 -6.92 5.00 -7.59
CA GLY A 5 -8.28 4.63 -7.95
C GLY A 5 -8.38 3.13 -8.22
N LEU A 6 -9.24 2.43 -7.50
CA LEU A 6 -9.44 0.98 -7.62
C LEU A 6 -10.68 0.59 -8.45
N GLY A 7 -11.47 1.57 -8.90
CA GLY A 7 -12.73 1.30 -9.60
C GLY A 7 -13.73 0.61 -8.67
N SER A 8 -14.21 -0.57 -9.07
CA SER A 8 -15.13 -1.40 -8.28
C SER A 8 -14.44 -2.53 -7.52
N ALA A 9 -13.10 -2.50 -7.38
CA ALA A 9 -12.38 -3.53 -6.65
C ALA A 9 -12.41 -3.25 -5.14
N ASP A 10 -12.79 -4.26 -4.36
CA ASP A 10 -12.90 -4.16 -2.89
C ASP A 10 -11.56 -4.39 -2.18
N THR A 11 -10.53 -4.85 -2.90
CA THR A 11 -9.21 -5.18 -2.34
C THR A 11 -8.08 -4.84 -3.31
N VAL A 12 -6.92 -4.50 -2.76
CA VAL A 12 -5.63 -4.38 -3.45
C VAL A 12 -4.81 -5.63 -3.16
N ASP A 13 -4.34 -6.30 -4.22
CA ASP A 13 -3.55 -7.51 -4.07
C ASP A 13 -2.24 -7.27 -3.32
N GLU A 14 -1.50 -6.22 -3.68
CA GLU A 14 -0.22 -5.85 -3.08
C GLU A 14 -0.02 -4.34 -3.04
N ILE A 15 0.46 -3.83 -1.90
CA ILE A 15 1.10 -2.52 -1.78
C ILE A 15 2.57 -2.76 -1.44
N ARG A 16 3.46 -2.31 -2.32
CA ARG A 16 4.91 -2.35 -2.14
C ARG A 16 5.46 -0.94 -1.98
N VAL A 17 6.22 -0.71 -0.93
CA VAL A 17 6.95 0.54 -0.71
C VAL A 17 8.44 0.25 -0.70
N GLU A 18 9.16 0.85 -1.63
CA GLU A 18 10.63 0.84 -1.69
C GLU A 18 11.15 2.13 -1.06
N TRP A 19 11.91 2.00 0.03
CA TRP A 19 12.43 3.12 0.80
C TRP A 19 13.85 3.50 0.34
N VAL A 20 14.23 4.77 0.54
CA VAL A 20 15.54 5.30 0.14
C VAL A 20 16.72 4.66 0.89
N ASN A 21 16.47 4.06 2.05
CA ASN A 21 17.47 3.28 2.81
C ASN A 21 17.68 1.87 2.23
N GLY A 22 16.94 1.49 1.17
CA GLY A 22 17.00 0.19 0.52
C GLY A 22 16.03 -0.84 1.09
N GLU A 23 15.24 -0.50 2.11
CA GLU A 23 14.24 -1.40 2.68
C GLU A 23 12.99 -1.49 1.81
N THR A 24 12.26 -2.60 1.94
CA THR A 24 10.98 -2.79 1.26
C THR A 24 9.92 -3.23 2.25
N SER A 25 8.79 -2.52 2.25
CA SER A 25 7.58 -2.94 2.97
C SER A 25 6.59 -3.53 1.96
N VAL A 26 6.00 -4.67 2.30
CA VAL A 26 4.98 -5.33 1.47
C VAL A 26 3.75 -5.62 2.32
N LEU A 27 2.60 -5.11 1.87
CA LEU A 27 1.29 -5.44 2.40
C LEU A 27 0.52 -6.17 1.31
N THR A 28 -0.21 -7.21 1.66
CA THR A 28 -1.02 -7.99 0.70
C THR A 28 -2.47 -8.05 1.15
N ASN A 29 -3.38 -8.25 0.19
CA ASN A 29 -4.82 -8.36 0.42
C ASN A 29 -5.37 -7.20 1.28
N VAL A 30 -5.04 -5.98 0.85
CA VAL A 30 -5.39 -4.76 1.56
C VAL A 30 -6.81 -4.35 1.18
N PRO A 31 -7.76 -4.20 2.13
CA PRO A 31 -9.10 -3.75 1.78
C PRO A 31 -9.09 -2.33 1.23
N ALA A 32 -9.96 -2.06 0.27
CA ALA A 32 -10.19 -0.74 -0.28
C ALA A 32 -10.70 0.26 0.78
N ASP A 33 -10.73 1.54 0.41
CA ASP A 33 -11.31 2.64 1.20
C ASP A 33 -10.68 2.84 2.59
N GLN A 34 -9.38 2.58 2.73
CA GLN A 34 -8.63 2.82 3.96
C GLN A 34 -7.51 3.85 3.79
N HIS A 35 -7.19 4.52 4.90
CA HIS A 35 -5.97 5.30 5.03
C HIS A 35 -4.94 4.53 5.86
N ILE A 36 -3.80 4.21 5.25
CA ILE A 36 -2.78 3.34 5.83
C ILE A 36 -1.47 4.12 5.94
N SER A 37 -0.88 4.09 7.15
CA SER A 37 0.45 4.64 7.41
C SER A 37 1.46 3.49 7.45
N ILE A 38 2.47 3.54 6.58
CA ILE A 38 3.54 2.55 6.52
C ILE A 38 4.85 3.25 6.90
N PRO A 39 5.45 2.97 8.08
CA PRO A 39 6.74 3.51 8.44
C PRO A 39 7.87 2.73 7.74
N SER A 40 9.01 3.39 7.46
CA SER A 40 10.26 2.68 7.23
C SER A 40 10.66 1.92 8.51
N GLN A 41 11.42 0.83 8.38
CA GLN A 41 11.95 0.14 9.56
C GLN A 41 13.16 0.88 10.12
#